data_AF-A0A2H4I9M1-F1
#
_entry.id   AF-A0A2H4I9M1-F1
#
_cell.length_a   1.000
_cell.length_b   1.000
_cell.length_c   1.000
_cell.angle_alpha   90.00
_cell.angle_beta   90.00
_cell.angle_gamma   90.00
#
_symmetry.space_group_name_H-M   'P 1'
#
loop_
_entity.id
_entity.type
_entity.pdbx_description
1 polymer ?
#
loop_
_entity_poly.entity_id
_entity_poly.type
_entity_poly.pdbx_seq_one_letter_code
_entity_poly.pdbx_strand_id
1 'polypeptide(L)'
;MNKAYTAVTFKMDTLAFAHATQATEVSSGIRELPRVVAFGGGVPIESAGSLAGSIGVSGAPGGDADHACAPGIAGINDDLEL
;
A
#
# COMPACT_ATOMS: atom_id res chain seq x y z
N MET A 1 -10.04 -2.22 0.45
CA MET A 1 -10.13 -0.75 0.67
C MET A 1 -9.10 -0.25 1.70
N ASN A 2 -9.06 -0.79 2.92
CA ASN A 2 -8.13 -0.32 3.97
C ASN A 2 -6.62 -0.39 3.63
N LYS A 3 -6.21 -1.37 2.80
CA LYS A 3 -4.82 -1.44 2.28
C LYS A 3 -4.45 -0.20 1.44
N ALA A 4 -5.34 0.22 0.53
CA ALA A 4 -5.16 1.46 -0.24
C ALA A 4 -5.15 2.68 0.68
N TYR A 5 -6.10 2.76 1.61
CA TYR A 5 -6.15 3.84 2.61
C TYR A 5 -4.84 3.98 3.40
N THR A 6 -4.25 2.85 3.81
CA THR A 6 -2.95 2.83 4.50
C THR A 6 -1.85 3.34 3.56
N ALA A 7 -1.82 2.85 2.33
CA ALA A 7 -0.78 3.23 1.36
C ALA A 7 -0.77 4.73 1.02
N VAL A 8 -1.94 5.33 0.79
CA VAL A 8 -2.03 6.78 0.53
C VAL A 8 -1.72 7.62 1.77
N THR A 9 -2.14 7.16 2.96
CA THR A 9 -1.97 7.91 4.21
C THR A 9 -0.50 8.00 4.61
N PHE A 10 0.21 6.88 4.54
CA PHE A 10 1.63 6.81 4.92
C PHE A 10 2.58 6.98 3.74
N LYS A 11 2.03 7.19 2.53
CA LYS A 11 2.78 7.39 1.27
C LYS A 11 3.83 6.29 1.02
N MET A 12 3.47 5.05 1.35
CA MET A 12 4.33 3.89 1.20
C MET A 12 3.49 2.65 0.97
N ASP A 13 4.04 1.60 0.35
CA ASP A 13 3.30 0.37 0.17
C ASP A 13 3.07 -0.37 1.51
N THR A 14 2.02 -1.18 1.59
CA THR A 14 1.61 -1.82 2.85
C THR A 14 2.53 -2.97 3.28
N LEU A 15 3.40 -3.46 2.40
CA LEU A 15 4.39 -4.47 2.73
C LEU A 15 5.55 -3.81 3.47
N ALA A 16 6.12 -2.75 2.90
CA ALA A 16 7.12 -1.90 3.55
C ALA A 16 6.57 -1.30 4.85
N PHE A 17 5.30 -0.87 4.88
CA PHE A 17 4.66 -0.37 6.09
C PHE A 17 4.61 -1.45 7.19
N ALA A 18 4.31 -2.70 6.82
CA ALA A 18 4.30 -3.81 7.78
C ALA A 18 5.68 -4.07 8.40
N HIS A 19 6.76 -3.95 7.61
CA HIS A 19 8.13 -4.03 8.11
C HIS A 19 8.48 -2.85 9.02
N ALA A 20 8.13 -1.63 8.61
CA ALA A 20 8.43 -0.40 9.34
C ALA A 20 7.64 -0.23 10.64
N THR A 21 6.62 -1.07 10.90
CA THR A 21 5.74 -1.01 12.08
C THR A 21 5.71 -2.33 12.86
N GLN A 22 6.77 -3.15 12.74
CA GLN A 22 6.87 -4.37 13.53
C GLN A 22 6.83 -4.08 15.04
N ALA A 23 6.49 -5.10 15.85
CA ALA A 23 6.23 -4.92 17.28
C ALA A 23 7.39 -4.28 18.08
N THR A 24 8.62 -4.38 17.58
CA THR A 24 9.82 -3.78 18.18
C THR A 24 10.04 -2.32 17.81
N GLU A 25 9.34 -1.81 16.81
CA GLU A 25 9.48 -0.43 16.33
C GLU A 25 8.63 0.54 17.15
N VAL A 26 9.12 1.76 17.31
CA VAL A 26 8.39 2.85 17.99
C VAL A 26 7.05 3.15 17.31
N SER A 27 6.99 2.94 15.99
CA SER A 27 5.82 3.11 15.14
C SER A 27 4.79 1.97 15.26
N SER A 28 5.06 0.91 16.02
CA SER A 28 4.18 -0.27 16.15
C SER A 28 2.73 0.08 16.53
N GLY A 29 2.54 1.06 17.41
CA GLY A 29 1.21 1.51 17.86
C GLY A 29 0.32 2.09 16.75
N ILE A 30 0.89 2.52 15.62
CA ILE A 30 0.13 3.04 14.46
C ILE A 30 -0.78 1.95 13.87
N ARG A 31 -0.45 0.67 14.05
CA ARG A 31 -1.23 -0.48 13.53
C ARG A 31 -2.61 -0.63 14.16
N GLU A 32 -2.82 -0.04 15.34
CA GLU A 32 -4.09 -0.10 16.07
C GLU A 32 -5.08 0.99 15.63
N LEU A 33 -4.64 1.94 14.79
CA LEU A 33 -5.49 3.01 14.30
C LEU A 33 -6.58 2.48 13.36
N PRO A 34 -7.77 3.09 13.34
CA PRO A 34 -8.84 2.69 12.44
C PRO A 34 -8.40 2.71 10.98
N ARG A 35 -8.77 1.66 10.24
CA ARG A 35 -8.51 1.46 8.80
C ARG A 35 -7.04 1.24 8.43
N VAL A 36 -6.12 1.20 9.38
CA VAL A 36 -4.71 0.88 9.11
C VAL A 36 -4.55 -0.63 8.92
N VAL A 37 -3.83 -1.03 7.88
CA VAL A 37 -3.55 -2.44 7.56
C VAL A 37 -2.07 -2.62 7.25
N ALA A 38 -1.34 -3.21 8.20
CA ALA A 38 0.04 -3.66 8.07
C ALA A 38 0.13 -5.06 7.45
N PHE A 39 -0.40 -5.20 6.24
CA PHE A 39 -0.40 -6.44 5.46
C PHE A 39 -0.31 -6.11 3.97
N GLY A 40 0.53 -6.84 3.23
CA GLY A 40 0.83 -6.57 1.82
C GLY A 40 -0.41 -6.52 0.91
N GLY A 41 -0.32 -5.74 -0.17
CA GLY A 41 -1.38 -5.57 -1.18
C GLY A 41 -1.80 -4.14 -1.46
N GLY A 42 -1.41 -3.17 -0.63
CA GLY A 42 -1.60 -1.75 -0.90
C GLY A 42 -0.36 -1.12 -1.52
N VAL A 43 -0.51 -0.39 -2.63
CA VAL A 43 0.60 0.22 -3.38
C VAL A 43 0.24 1.67 -3.75
N PRO A 44 1.11 2.65 -3.49
CA PRO A 44 0.91 4.03 -3.93
C PRO A 44 1.03 4.16 -5.46
N ILE A 45 0.30 5.11 -6.02
CA ILE A 45 0.38 5.48 -7.44
C ILE A 45 0.94 6.89 -7.51
N GLU A 46 2.05 7.03 -8.21
CA GLU A 46 2.71 8.31 -8.45
C GLU A 46 2.53 8.73 -9.92
N SER A 47 2.38 10.03 -10.15
CA SER A 47 2.28 10.66 -11.46
C SER A 47 2.98 12.02 -11.40
N ALA A 48 3.81 12.32 -12.40
CA ALA A 48 4.55 13.59 -12.48
C ALA A 48 5.28 13.99 -11.17
N GLY A 49 5.84 13.02 -10.44
CA GLY A 49 6.55 13.24 -9.17
C GLY A 49 5.65 13.55 -7.96
N SER A 50 4.34 13.36 -8.10
CA SER A 50 3.36 13.55 -7.03
C SER A 50 2.53 12.30 -6.80
N LEU A 51 2.08 12.09 -5.55
CA LEU A 51 1.18 11.00 -5.21
C LEU A 51 -0.22 11.26 -5.81
N ALA A 52 -0.59 10.50 -6.82
CA ALA A 52 -1.90 10.57 -7.47
C ALA A 52 -2.97 9.78 -6.71
N GLY A 53 -2.58 8.69 -6.03
CA GLY A 53 -3.50 7.86 -5.28
C GLY A 53 -2.86 6.58 -4.79
N SER A 54 -3.67 5.55 -4.59
CA SER A 54 -3.19 4.21 -4.25
C SER A 54 -4.25 3.16 -4.57
N ILE A 55 -3.80 1.91 -4.63
CA ILE A 55 -4.64 0.73 -4.84
C ILE A 55 -4.46 -0.23 -3.68
N GLY A 56 -5.41 -1.16 -3.54
CA GLY A 56 -5.37 -2.17 -2.49
C GLY A 56 -5.98 -3.47 -2.99
N VAL A 57 -5.13 -4.47 -3.23
CA VAL A 57 -5.51 -5.82 -3.65
C VAL A 57 -5.64 -6.72 -2.42
N SER A 58 -6.66 -7.57 -2.43
CA SER A 58 -6.90 -8.57 -1.38
C SER A 58 -7.63 -9.77 -1.96
N GLY A 59 -7.19 -10.97 -1.60
CA GLY A 59 -7.86 -12.23 -1.97
C GLY A 59 -6.90 -13.33 -2.41
N ALA A 60 -5.63 -13.02 -2.64
CA ALA A 60 -4.59 -14.01 -2.85
C ALA A 60 -4.28 -14.75 -1.52
N PRO A 61 -3.56 -15.89 -1.57
CA PRO A 61 -3.26 -16.70 -0.37
C PRO A 61 -2.41 -16.02 0.71
N GLY A 62 -1.92 -14.79 0.49
CA GLY A 62 -1.13 -14.03 1.45
C GLY A 62 -0.86 -12.59 1.00
N GLY A 63 -0.35 -11.77 1.92
CA GLY A 63 -0.10 -10.34 1.69
C GLY A 63 0.95 -10.09 0.62
N ASP A 64 1.97 -10.94 0.56
CA ASP A 64 3.02 -10.88 -0.48
C ASP A 64 2.42 -11.18 -1.86
N ALA A 65 1.51 -12.15 -1.94
CA ALA A 65 0.82 -12.49 -3.18
C ALA A 65 -0.17 -11.38 -3.60
N ASP A 66 -0.91 -10.81 -2.65
CA ASP A 66 -1.74 -9.62 -2.90
C ASP A 66 -0.88 -8.45 -3.40
N HIS A 67 0.30 -8.25 -2.81
CA HIS A 67 1.23 -7.20 -3.19
C HIS A 67 1.83 -7.45 -4.58
N ALA A 68 2.16 -8.69 -4.93
CA ALA A 68 2.62 -9.05 -6.27
C ALA A 68 1.54 -8.84 -7.36
N CYS A 69 0.26 -8.92 -7.01
CA CYS A 69 -0.85 -8.63 -7.92
C CYS A 69 -1.13 -7.12 -8.09
N ALA A 70 -0.75 -6.28 -7.12
CA ALA A 70 -1.04 -4.84 -7.15
C ALA A 70 -0.40 -4.09 -8.35
N PRO A 71 0.84 -4.38 -8.76
CA PRO A 71 1.44 -3.82 -9.98
C PRO A 71 0.68 -4.10 -11.28
N GLY A 72 -0.36 -4.94 -11.30
CA GLY A 72 -1.26 -5.08 -12.45
C GLY A 72 -1.91 -3.76 -12.91
N ILE A 73 -1.83 -2.71 -12.08
CA ILE A 73 -2.16 -1.33 -12.44
C ILE A 73 -1.17 -0.70 -13.44
N ALA A 74 0.00 -1.29 -13.71
CA ALA A 74 0.95 -0.76 -14.69
C ALA A 74 0.32 -0.51 -16.08
N GLY A 75 -0.82 -1.15 -16.38
CA GLY A 75 -1.61 -0.88 -17.57
C GLY A 75 -2.31 0.49 -17.62
N ILE A 76 -2.32 1.28 -16.54
CA ILE A 76 -2.81 2.67 -16.54
C ILE A 76 -1.67 3.70 -16.48
N ASN A 77 -0.41 3.29 -16.48
CA ASN A 77 0.71 4.22 -16.37
C ASN A 77 0.72 5.24 -17.52
N ASP A 78 0.35 4.80 -18.73
CA ASP A 78 0.22 5.67 -19.90
C ASP A 78 -0.87 6.75 -19.71
N ASP A 79 -1.91 6.49 -18.92
CA ASP A 79 -2.95 7.48 -18.58
C ASP A 79 -2.50 8.44 -17.45
N LEU A 80 -1.43 8.09 -16.73
CA LEU A 80 -0.88 8.86 -15.62
C LEU A 80 0.27 9.79 -16.04
N GLU A 81 0.90 9.55 -17.18
CA GLU A 81 1.90 10.43 -17.76
C GLU A 81 1.23 11.41 -18.74
N LEU A 82 0.81 12.57 -18.22
CA LEU A 82 0.33 13.71 -19.02
C LEU A 82 1.43 14.75 -19.26
#